data_AF-A0A7C0TWS9-F1
#
_entry.id   AF-A0A7C0TWS9-F1
#
_cell.length_a   1.000
_cell.length_b   1.000
_cell.length_c   1.000
_cell.angle_alpha   90.00
_cell.angle_beta   90.00
_cell.angle_gamma   90.00
#
_symmetry.space_group_name_H-M   'P 1'
#
loop_
_entity.id
_entity.type
_entity.pdbx_description
1 polymer ?
#
loop_
_entity_poly.entity_id
_entity_poly.type
_entity_poly.pdbx_seq_one_letter_code
_entity_poly.pdbx_strand_id
1 'polypeptide(L)'
;LRAKAKELLEFMAKKYFEEASLDIKPLIKIVPAVGRFRLQCTHSSTQKSSYEVRFSFEGSPLNILTYIGLDLIRRYVLSRKSLDIAGIILDVSHGINYLTLLTKDAVMEFARLYGALKSDEGIKVAVMNSDPVREHRGKSAIHVVEATVFNETCMEALNAFNRDIPRDHSYRMLKRKKVSVYVKRLDSKLRTLRNTYLGVIEGLLKSLDYGIVLYPIYRLSKLCTSNLVFEVNDLVDKAIKAIEHREVNVRKDKNPGCEVSVVHDFALLPMAYVSTAYALYLLKHIASLVINEVTKYGISEGFIELTALEELANYLGLKGVARKLLENELSDIRRRVEALVNVLGLKELEPTVYTVIYELVNRPLINLIGYESGKEVIDEAKERLGDLSKLCEEINERHFYAHAGLERNVIELKYSVGTGGDLKIYVRYTPQCLSKVKDLITKLLS
;
A
#
# COMPACT_ATOMS: atom_id res chain seq x y z
N LEU A 1 -30.67 15.21 12.03
CA LEU A 1 -31.26 13.88 11.69
C LEU A 1 -30.27 12.74 11.92
N ARG A 2 -29.13 12.67 11.23
CA ARG A 2 -28.16 11.56 11.40
C ARG A 2 -27.62 11.42 12.83
N ALA A 3 -27.27 12.52 13.51
CA ALA A 3 -26.81 12.48 14.90
C ALA A 3 -27.86 11.87 15.82
N LYS A 4 -29.11 12.35 15.76
CA LYS A 4 -30.25 11.78 16.49
C LYS A 4 -30.51 10.30 16.16
N ALA A 5 -30.41 9.90 14.88
CA ALA A 5 -30.54 8.50 14.49
C ALA A 5 -29.41 7.63 15.08
N LYS A 6 -28.19 8.17 15.14
CA LYS A 6 -27.05 7.52 15.77
C LYS A 6 -27.26 7.37 17.27
N GLU A 7 -27.68 8.42 17.95
CA GLU A 7 -28.01 8.38 19.40
C GLU A 7 -29.10 7.34 19.70
N LEU A 8 -30.16 7.29 18.88
CA LEU A 8 -31.22 6.29 19.03
C LEU A 8 -30.68 4.86 18.82
N LEU A 9 -29.88 4.63 17.79
CA LEU A 9 -29.28 3.32 17.54
C LEU A 9 -28.28 2.92 18.63
N GLU A 10 -27.48 3.86 19.13
CA GLU A 10 -26.57 3.66 20.26
C GLU A 10 -27.35 3.29 21.53
N PHE A 11 -28.49 3.94 21.77
CA PHE A 11 -29.40 3.59 22.86
C PHE A 11 -30.01 2.19 22.68
N MET A 12 -30.53 1.88 21.50
CA MET A 12 -31.13 0.57 21.20
C MET A 12 -30.11 -0.56 21.30
N ALA A 13 -28.90 -0.37 20.77
CA ALA A 13 -27.84 -1.36 20.89
C ALA A 13 -27.43 -1.54 22.36
N LYS A 14 -27.22 -0.45 23.12
CA LYS A 14 -26.89 -0.54 24.54
C LYS A 14 -27.91 -1.41 25.28
N LYS A 15 -29.21 -1.17 25.08
CA LYS A 15 -30.27 -2.01 25.65
C LYS A 15 -30.19 -3.47 25.20
N TYR A 16 -29.96 -3.72 23.92
CA TYR A 16 -29.83 -5.08 23.41
C TYR A 16 -28.65 -5.84 24.05
N PHE A 17 -27.48 -5.21 24.16
CA PHE A 17 -26.31 -5.82 24.82
C PHE A 17 -26.53 -6.00 26.33
N GLU A 18 -27.24 -5.08 26.99
CA GLU A 18 -27.67 -5.22 28.39
C GLU A 18 -28.61 -6.42 28.57
N GLU A 19 -29.65 -6.53 27.74
CA GLU A 19 -30.61 -7.66 27.75
C GLU A 19 -29.93 -9.00 27.43
N ALA A 20 -28.90 -9.00 26.57
CA ALA A 20 -28.10 -10.17 26.24
C ALA A 20 -26.99 -10.48 27.26
N SER A 21 -26.86 -9.70 28.35
CA SER A 21 -25.80 -9.85 29.36
C SER A 21 -24.37 -9.82 28.78
N LEU A 22 -24.16 -9.01 27.75
CA LEU A 22 -22.87 -8.83 27.10
C LEU A 22 -22.22 -7.53 27.58
N ASP A 23 -21.11 -7.62 28.32
CA ASP A 23 -20.31 -6.46 28.74
C ASP A 23 -19.38 -5.98 27.60
N ILE A 24 -19.99 -5.57 26.50
CA ILE A 24 -19.29 -5.07 25.31
C ILE A 24 -19.88 -3.71 24.97
N LYS A 25 -19.01 -2.72 24.75
CA LYS A 25 -19.42 -1.42 24.22
C LYS A 25 -19.42 -1.48 22.69
N PRO A 26 -20.57 -1.61 22.01
CA PRO A 26 -20.60 -1.75 20.56
C PRO A 26 -20.20 -0.45 19.87
N LEU A 27 -19.46 -0.59 18.78
CA LEU A 27 -19.24 0.51 17.85
C LEU A 27 -20.28 0.45 16.73
N ILE A 28 -21.16 1.44 16.66
CA ILE A 28 -22.21 1.48 15.64
C ILE A 28 -21.79 2.33 14.45
N LYS A 29 -22.02 1.80 13.24
CA LYS A 29 -21.85 2.51 11.97
C LYS A 29 -23.14 2.53 11.18
N ILE A 30 -23.50 3.71 10.68
CA ILE A 30 -24.63 3.91 9.78
C ILE A 30 -24.07 4.06 8.37
N VAL A 31 -24.40 3.10 7.51
CA VAL A 31 -23.94 3.02 6.12
C VAL A 31 -25.01 3.52 5.14
N PRO A 32 -24.63 3.98 3.93
CA PRO A 32 -25.57 4.51 2.93
C PRO A 32 -26.32 3.38 2.19
N ALA A 33 -27.30 2.79 2.85
CA ALA A 33 -28.18 1.78 2.25
C ALA A 33 -29.10 2.36 1.16
N VAL A 34 -29.68 1.49 0.34
CA VAL A 34 -30.70 1.84 -0.67
C VAL A 34 -31.99 1.05 -0.42
N GLY A 35 -33.13 1.65 -0.72
CA GLY A 35 -34.43 0.99 -0.57
C GLY A 35 -35.55 1.93 -0.16
N ARG A 36 -36.77 1.41 -0.17
CA ARG A 36 -37.97 2.13 0.29
C ARG A 36 -38.59 1.40 1.47
N PHE A 37 -38.87 2.14 2.54
CA PHE A 37 -39.35 1.59 3.80
C PHE A 37 -40.57 2.37 4.27
N ARG A 38 -41.43 1.71 5.06
CA ARG A 38 -42.63 2.31 5.63
C ARG A 38 -42.61 2.08 7.13
N LEU A 39 -42.92 3.13 7.89
CA LEU A 39 -43.08 3.07 9.33
C LEU A 39 -44.50 3.51 9.68
N GLN A 40 -45.26 2.63 10.32
CA GLN A 40 -46.58 2.96 10.82
C GLN A 40 -46.44 3.52 12.24
N CYS A 41 -46.85 4.77 12.43
CA CYS A 41 -46.79 5.46 13.70
C CYS A 41 -48.21 5.54 14.29
N THR A 42 -48.38 5.06 15.52
CA THR A 42 -49.63 5.18 16.29
C THR A 42 -49.43 6.13 17.46
N HIS A 43 -50.25 7.18 17.56
CA HIS A 43 -50.26 8.03 18.75
C HIS A 43 -50.83 7.26 19.95
N SER A 44 -50.06 7.21 21.04
CA SER A 44 -50.39 6.43 22.24
C SER A 44 -51.53 6.99 23.09
N SER A 45 -51.97 8.23 22.87
CA SER A 45 -52.98 8.88 23.74
C SER A 45 -54.41 8.85 23.21
N THR A 46 -54.64 8.62 21.91
CA THR A 46 -55.99 8.39 21.34
C THR A 46 -55.84 7.45 20.13
N GLN A 47 -56.38 6.24 20.20
CA GLN A 47 -56.29 5.18 19.17
C GLN A 47 -56.86 5.53 17.76
N LYS A 48 -57.09 6.81 17.43
CA LYS A 48 -57.83 7.23 16.23
C LYS A 48 -56.99 7.81 15.08
N SER A 49 -55.68 8.01 15.23
CA SER A 49 -54.84 8.47 14.11
C SER A 49 -53.52 7.71 14.02
N SER A 50 -53.50 6.69 13.16
CA SER A 50 -52.25 6.12 12.63
C SER A 50 -51.80 6.96 11.44
N TYR A 51 -50.54 7.37 11.41
CA TYR A 51 -49.94 7.98 10.22
C TYR A 51 -48.75 7.16 9.71
N GLU A 52 -48.56 7.19 8.40
CA GLU A 52 -47.49 6.46 7.73
C GLU A 52 -46.34 7.41 7.41
N VAL A 53 -45.12 7.04 7.81
CA VAL A 53 -43.90 7.71 7.36
C VAL A 53 -43.22 6.83 6.33
N ARG A 54 -42.99 7.38 5.13
CA ARG A 54 -42.29 6.69 4.04
C ARG A 54 -40.86 7.17 3.96
N PHE A 55 -39.91 6.25 3.88
CA PHE A 55 -38.50 6.54 3.69
C PHE A 55 -38.06 6.03 2.32
N SER A 56 -37.40 6.88 1.52
CA SER A 56 -36.79 6.50 0.25
C SER A 56 -35.28 6.79 0.31
N PHE A 57 -34.46 5.75 0.19
CA PHE A 57 -33.01 5.86 0.13
C PHE A 57 -32.55 5.54 -1.30
N GLU A 58 -32.08 6.56 -2.00
CA GLU A 58 -31.65 6.48 -3.39
C GLU A 58 -30.13 6.68 -3.48
N GLY A 59 -29.46 5.79 -4.22
CA GLY A 59 -28.02 5.84 -4.37
C GLY A 59 -27.47 4.56 -5.00
N SER A 60 -26.16 4.36 -4.84
CA SER A 60 -25.51 3.13 -5.26
C SER A 60 -25.14 2.28 -4.04
N PRO A 61 -25.47 0.97 -4.03
CA PRO A 61 -24.99 0.04 -3.02
C PRO A 61 -23.46 0.05 -2.87
N LEU A 62 -22.70 0.32 -3.94
CA LEU A 62 -21.23 0.33 -3.92
C LEU A 62 -20.62 1.36 -2.95
N ASN A 63 -21.39 2.40 -2.59
CA ASN A 63 -20.96 3.35 -1.56
C ASN A 63 -20.81 2.68 -0.18
N ILE A 64 -21.50 1.55 0.07
CA ILE A 64 -21.36 0.75 1.30
C ILE A 64 -19.98 0.12 1.35
N LEU A 65 -19.58 -0.61 0.30
CA LEU A 65 -18.26 -1.26 0.23
C LEU A 65 -17.16 -0.21 0.42
N THR A 66 -17.26 0.90 -0.32
CA THR A 66 -16.31 2.02 -0.20
C THR A 66 -16.29 2.58 1.23
N TYR A 67 -17.46 2.82 1.84
CA TYR A 67 -17.54 3.37 3.19
C TYR A 67 -16.91 2.44 4.23
N ILE A 68 -17.26 1.15 4.20
CA ILE A 68 -16.76 0.15 5.16
C ILE A 68 -15.25 -0.03 5.00
N GLY A 69 -14.76 -0.25 3.78
CA GLY A 69 -13.32 -0.44 3.54
C GLY A 69 -12.48 0.75 3.99
N LEU A 70 -12.96 1.98 3.75
CA LEU A 70 -12.29 3.20 4.21
C LEU A 70 -12.41 3.43 5.73
N ASP A 71 -13.54 3.08 6.35
CA ASP A 71 -13.71 3.20 7.80
C ASP A 71 -12.81 2.21 8.56
N LEU A 72 -12.65 0.98 8.04
CA LEU A 72 -11.76 -0.04 8.61
C LEU A 72 -10.30 0.42 8.60
N ILE A 73 -9.75 0.84 7.45
CA ILE A 73 -8.38 1.37 7.39
C ILE A 73 -8.21 2.62 8.27
N ARG A 74 -9.19 3.54 8.28
CA ARG A 74 -9.14 4.73 9.15
C ARG A 74 -8.99 4.35 10.61
N ARG A 75 -9.74 3.35 11.06
CA ARG A 75 -9.78 2.96 12.48
C ARG A 75 -8.59 2.13 12.89
N TYR A 76 -8.28 1.07 12.15
CA TYR A 76 -7.37 0.04 12.63
C TYR A 76 -5.94 0.24 12.14
N VAL A 77 -5.75 1.04 11.08
CA VAL A 77 -4.45 1.23 10.45
C VAL A 77 -3.98 2.68 10.62
N LEU A 78 -4.81 3.67 10.26
CA LEU A 78 -4.41 5.08 10.30
C LEU A 78 -4.49 5.72 11.69
N SER A 79 -5.41 5.28 12.56
CA SER A 79 -5.58 5.91 13.87
C SER A 79 -4.47 5.59 14.89
N ARG A 80 -3.52 4.72 14.54
CA ARG A 80 -2.42 4.22 15.40
C ARG A 80 -2.89 3.66 16.75
N LYS A 81 -4.18 3.38 16.93
CA LYS A 81 -4.65 2.49 17.98
C LYS A 81 -4.19 1.10 17.57
N SER A 82 -3.00 0.71 18.01
CA SER A 82 -2.41 -0.62 17.81
C SER A 82 -3.28 -1.66 18.50
N LEU A 83 -4.41 -1.98 17.89
CA LEU A 83 -5.14 -3.18 18.20
C LEU A 83 -4.45 -4.26 17.40
N ASP A 84 -3.77 -5.14 18.12
CA ASP A 84 -3.30 -6.39 17.57
C ASP A 84 -4.53 -7.28 17.31
N ILE A 85 -4.97 -7.32 16.05
CA ILE A 85 -6.14 -8.10 15.64
C ILE A 85 -5.66 -9.52 15.35
N ALA A 86 -5.92 -10.45 16.28
CA ALA A 86 -5.62 -11.86 16.12
C ALA A 86 -6.50 -12.57 15.06
N GLY A 87 -7.69 -12.02 14.79
CA GLY A 87 -8.63 -12.55 13.81
C GLY A 87 -9.91 -11.71 13.71
N ILE A 88 -10.69 -11.95 12.65
CA ILE A 88 -11.94 -11.26 12.37
C ILE A 88 -13.06 -12.30 12.32
N ILE A 89 -14.13 -12.07 13.09
CA ILE A 89 -15.37 -12.84 13.03
C ILE A 89 -16.43 -11.95 12.39
N LEU A 90 -16.99 -12.39 11.27
CA LEU A 90 -18.08 -11.71 10.58
C LEU A 90 -19.36 -12.54 10.68
N ASP A 91 -20.26 -12.13 11.57
CA ASP A 91 -21.60 -12.70 11.65
C ASP A 91 -22.53 -12.05 10.61
N VAL A 92 -23.11 -12.88 9.75
CA VAL A 92 -24.02 -12.47 8.68
C VAL A 92 -25.48 -12.84 8.93
N SER A 93 -25.80 -13.45 10.08
CA SER A 93 -27.12 -14.02 10.42
C SER A 93 -28.28 -13.02 10.33
N HIS A 94 -28.03 -11.75 10.67
CA HIS A 94 -29.03 -10.67 10.67
C HIS A 94 -28.85 -9.68 9.52
N GLY A 95 -27.95 -9.98 8.58
CA GLY A 95 -27.62 -9.08 7.49
C GLY A 95 -28.71 -9.06 6.41
N ILE A 96 -28.93 -7.89 5.82
CA ILE A 96 -29.90 -7.70 4.74
C ILE A 96 -29.21 -7.94 3.39
N ASN A 97 -29.37 -9.13 2.80
CA ASN A 97 -28.91 -9.53 1.45
C ASN A 97 -27.64 -8.80 0.94
N TYR A 98 -27.81 -7.74 0.14
CA TYR A 98 -26.71 -7.02 -0.49
C TYR A 98 -25.78 -6.30 0.50
N LEU A 99 -26.30 -5.85 1.65
CA LEU A 99 -25.50 -5.20 2.69
C LEU A 99 -24.49 -6.19 3.28
N THR A 100 -24.94 -7.42 3.52
CA THR A 100 -24.11 -8.52 4.02
C THR A 100 -22.97 -8.84 3.07
N LEU A 101 -23.28 -9.01 1.78
CA LEU A 101 -22.29 -9.32 0.75
C LEU A 101 -21.23 -8.22 0.64
N LEU A 102 -21.66 -6.96 0.52
CA LEU A 102 -20.72 -5.83 0.40
C LEU A 102 -19.89 -5.60 1.68
N THR A 103 -20.45 -5.95 2.85
CA THR A 103 -19.71 -5.91 4.12
C THR A 103 -18.66 -7.00 4.15
N LYS A 104 -19.01 -8.24 3.74
CA LYS A 104 -18.07 -9.35 3.61
C LYS A 104 -16.92 -8.95 2.69
N ASP A 105 -17.20 -8.48 1.49
CA ASP A 105 -16.17 -8.08 0.52
C ASP A 105 -15.23 -7.02 1.12
N ALA A 106 -15.78 -5.98 1.76
CA ALA A 106 -14.96 -4.96 2.40
C ALA A 106 -14.09 -5.50 3.56
N VAL A 107 -14.61 -6.46 4.34
CA VAL A 107 -13.87 -7.12 5.43
C VAL A 107 -12.76 -8.00 4.88
N MET A 108 -13.01 -8.74 3.80
CA MET A 108 -12.02 -9.62 3.16
C MET A 108 -10.87 -8.80 2.56
N GLU A 109 -11.16 -7.70 1.85
CA GLU A 109 -10.15 -6.78 1.33
C GLU A 109 -9.34 -6.11 2.46
N PHE A 110 -10.01 -5.71 3.54
CA PHE A 110 -9.31 -5.17 4.72
C PHE A 110 -8.42 -6.22 5.39
N ALA A 111 -8.90 -7.47 5.52
CA ALA A 111 -8.12 -8.57 6.09
C ALA A 111 -6.87 -8.85 5.26
N ARG A 112 -6.98 -8.80 3.93
CA ARG A 112 -5.83 -8.89 3.02
C ARG A 112 -4.77 -7.81 3.31
N LEU A 113 -5.19 -6.55 3.40
CA LEU A 113 -4.29 -5.44 3.78
C LEU A 113 -3.65 -5.69 5.16
N TYR A 114 -4.47 -5.99 6.17
CA TYR A 114 -4.01 -6.10 7.54
C TYR A 114 -3.09 -7.30 7.75
N GLY A 115 -3.41 -8.45 7.15
CA GLY A 115 -2.56 -9.64 7.14
C GLY A 115 -1.18 -9.37 6.53
N ALA A 116 -1.13 -8.61 5.42
CA ALA A 116 0.13 -8.24 4.80
C ALA A 116 1.00 -7.33 5.68
N LEU A 117 0.41 -6.47 6.50
CA LEU A 117 1.12 -5.64 7.48
C LEU A 117 1.65 -6.43 8.70
N LYS A 118 1.13 -7.64 8.93
CA LYS A 118 1.47 -8.52 10.06
C LYS A 118 2.58 -9.53 9.74
N SER A 119 2.96 -9.65 8.45
CA SER A 119 3.98 -10.51 7.82
C SER A 119 3.97 -12.01 8.15
N ASP A 120 4.04 -12.42 9.42
CA ASP A 120 4.42 -13.79 9.81
C ASP A 120 3.23 -14.64 10.26
N GLU A 121 2.23 -14.03 10.91
CA GLU A 121 1.05 -14.75 11.43
C GLU A 121 -0.16 -14.68 10.48
N GLY A 122 -0.14 -13.73 9.55
CA GLY A 122 -1.29 -13.35 8.73
C GLY A 122 -2.49 -12.91 9.57
N ILE A 123 -3.68 -12.96 8.98
CA ILE A 123 -4.95 -12.77 9.71
C ILE A 123 -5.98 -13.81 9.28
N LYS A 124 -6.73 -14.32 10.27
CA LYS A 124 -7.78 -15.31 10.08
C LYS A 124 -9.13 -14.61 10.04
N VAL A 125 -9.96 -14.96 9.06
CA VAL A 125 -11.34 -14.47 8.95
C VAL A 125 -12.29 -15.67 8.99
N ALA A 126 -13.26 -15.62 9.90
CA ALA A 126 -14.35 -16.58 9.96
C ALA A 126 -15.68 -15.88 9.69
N VAL A 127 -16.42 -16.35 8.70
CA VAL A 127 -17.77 -15.88 8.39
C VAL A 127 -18.76 -16.85 9.02
N MET A 128 -19.71 -16.32 9.78
CA MET A 128 -20.69 -17.11 10.53
C MET A 128 -22.12 -16.81 10.10
N ASN A 129 -22.96 -17.84 10.03
CA ASN A 129 -24.39 -17.69 9.73
C ASN A 129 -25.22 -18.66 10.57
N SER A 130 -26.35 -18.19 11.11
CA SER A 130 -27.27 -19.00 11.90
C SER A 130 -28.20 -19.83 11.02
N ASP A 131 -28.74 -20.93 11.57
CA ASP A 131 -29.90 -21.60 10.98
C ASP A 131 -31.06 -20.62 10.77
N PRO A 132 -31.85 -20.76 9.69
CA PRO A 132 -33.07 -19.99 9.49
C PRO A 132 -34.04 -20.18 10.67
N VAL A 133 -34.41 -19.09 11.33
CA VAL A 133 -35.35 -19.12 12.44
C VAL A 133 -36.78 -19.26 11.91
N ARG A 134 -37.37 -20.45 12.08
CA ARG A 134 -38.74 -20.77 11.62
C ARG A 134 -39.83 -20.46 12.64
N GLU A 135 -39.48 -20.51 13.93
CA GLU A 135 -40.43 -20.35 15.03
C GLU A 135 -39.93 -19.31 16.03
N HIS A 136 -40.87 -18.62 16.67
CA HIS A 136 -40.55 -17.67 17.72
C HIS A 136 -39.93 -18.43 18.91
N ARG A 137 -38.65 -18.13 19.23
CA ARG A 137 -37.81 -18.84 20.23
C ARG A 137 -37.29 -20.24 19.83
N GLY A 138 -37.26 -20.56 18.54
CA GLY A 138 -36.57 -21.77 18.07
C GLY A 138 -35.09 -21.77 18.42
N LYS A 139 -34.52 -22.94 18.75
CA LYS A 139 -33.07 -23.11 18.84
C LYS A 139 -32.47 -22.97 17.44
N SER A 140 -31.39 -22.21 17.32
CA SER A 140 -30.66 -22.01 16.06
C SER A 140 -29.18 -22.23 16.34
N ALA A 141 -28.51 -23.02 15.51
CA ALA A 141 -27.06 -23.18 15.58
C ALA A 141 -26.38 -22.09 14.75
N ILE A 142 -25.21 -21.63 15.22
CA ILE A 142 -24.35 -20.72 14.46
C ILE A 142 -23.29 -21.56 13.75
N HIS A 143 -23.23 -21.47 12.43
CA HIS A 143 -22.30 -22.22 11.60
C HIS A 143 -21.18 -21.33 11.10
N VAL A 144 -19.95 -21.85 11.05
CA VAL A 144 -18.87 -21.24 10.27
C VAL A 144 -19.09 -21.63 8.82
N VAL A 145 -19.46 -20.67 7.98
CA VAL A 145 -19.75 -20.90 6.56
C VAL A 145 -18.54 -20.67 5.67
N GLU A 146 -17.56 -19.92 6.14
CA GLU A 146 -16.30 -19.67 5.43
C GLU A 146 -15.20 -19.37 6.44
N ALA A 147 -14.01 -19.92 6.20
CA ALA A 147 -12.81 -19.63 6.98
C ALA A 147 -11.63 -19.41 6.03
N THR A 148 -11.00 -18.25 6.12
CA THR A 148 -9.93 -17.82 5.20
C THR A 148 -8.75 -17.29 5.99
N VAL A 149 -7.54 -17.65 5.56
CA VAL A 149 -6.29 -17.12 6.12
C VAL A 149 -5.64 -16.22 5.07
N PHE A 150 -5.35 -14.98 5.45
CA PHE A 150 -4.62 -14.02 4.62
C PHE A 150 -3.19 -13.90 5.14
N ASN A 151 -2.23 -14.44 4.39
CA ASN A 151 -0.80 -14.48 4.72
C ASN A 151 0.08 -13.99 3.57
N GLU A 152 -0.46 -13.11 2.73
CA GLU A 152 0.28 -12.50 1.63
C GLU A 152 1.36 -11.55 2.16
N THR A 153 2.47 -11.46 1.45
CA THR A 153 3.49 -10.44 1.73
C THR A 153 2.97 -9.03 1.39
N CYS A 154 3.58 -8.00 1.98
CA CYS A 154 3.30 -6.60 1.62
C CYS A 154 3.39 -6.33 0.11
N MET A 155 4.35 -6.98 -0.56
CA MET A 155 4.57 -6.84 -2.00
C MET A 155 3.48 -7.50 -2.84
N GLU A 156 3.04 -8.70 -2.46
CA GLU A 156 1.94 -9.42 -3.13
C GLU A 156 0.61 -8.65 -2.99
N ALA A 157 0.31 -8.18 -1.77
CA ALA A 157 -0.87 -7.35 -1.51
C ALA A 157 -0.81 -6.01 -2.28
N LEU A 158 0.36 -5.35 -2.30
CA LEU A 158 0.56 -4.11 -3.07
C LEU A 158 0.28 -4.32 -4.56
N ASN A 159 0.78 -5.41 -5.14
CA ASN A 159 0.55 -5.75 -6.55
C ASN A 159 -0.93 -6.04 -6.82
N ALA A 160 -1.60 -6.79 -5.94
CA ALA A 160 -3.03 -7.06 -6.07
C ALA A 160 -3.85 -5.76 -6.07
N PHE A 161 -3.69 -4.90 -5.06
CA PHE A 161 -4.42 -3.63 -5.00
C PHE A 161 -4.09 -2.71 -6.18
N ASN A 162 -2.83 -2.67 -6.64
CA ASN A 162 -2.44 -1.83 -7.77
C ASN A 162 -3.13 -2.25 -9.09
N ARG A 163 -3.32 -3.55 -9.31
CA ARG A 163 -4.01 -4.08 -10.51
C ARG A 163 -5.48 -3.70 -10.55
N ASP A 164 -6.12 -3.63 -9.39
CA ASP A 164 -7.55 -3.31 -9.31
C ASP A 164 -7.86 -1.83 -9.51
N ILE A 165 -6.87 -0.93 -9.36
CA ILE A 165 -7.08 0.52 -9.46
C ILE A 165 -7.51 0.91 -10.89
N PRO A 166 -8.75 1.40 -11.08
CA PRO A 166 -9.23 1.80 -12.40
C PRO A 166 -8.52 3.07 -12.87
N ARG A 167 -8.13 3.12 -14.14
CA ARG A 167 -7.35 4.23 -14.72
C ARG A 167 -8.20 5.37 -15.24
N ASP A 168 -9.41 5.08 -15.74
CA ASP A 168 -10.18 6.06 -16.51
C ASP A 168 -11.13 6.92 -15.67
N HIS A 169 -11.69 6.35 -14.61
CA HIS A 169 -12.69 7.01 -13.79
C HIS A 169 -12.67 6.52 -12.34
N SER A 170 -13.17 7.36 -11.43
CA SER A 170 -13.19 7.11 -9.99
C SER A 170 -14.59 7.12 -9.38
N TYR A 171 -15.56 7.71 -10.08
CA TYR A 171 -16.96 7.76 -9.66
C TYR A 171 -17.90 7.74 -10.88
N ARG A 172 -19.18 7.45 -10.62
CA ARG A 172 -20.27 7.52 -11.60
C ARG A 172 -21.38 8.41 -11.07
N MET A 173 -21.87 9.34 -11.89
CA MET A 173 -23.11 10.08 -11.58
C MET A 173 -24.33 9.19 -11.83
N LEU A 174 -25.26 9.17 -10.88
CA LEU A 174 -26.50 8.38 -10.94
C LEU A 174 -27.66 9.18 -11.53
N LYS A 175 -27.57 10.51 -11.52
CA LYS A 175 -28.54 11.43 -12.12
C LYS A 175 -27.82 12.42 -13.03
N ARG A 176 -28.52 12.94 -14.05
CA ARG A 176 -28.03 14.02 -14.93
C ARG A 176 -28.00 15.36 -14.17
N LYS A 177 -27.03 15.50 -13.27
CA LYS A 177 -26.76 16.70 -12.47
C LYS A 177 -25.28 17.09 -12.59
N LYS A 178 -24.98 18.36 -12.33
CA LYS A 178 -23.58 18.81 -12.20
C LYS A 178 -22.93 18.10 -11.01
N VAL A 179 -21.69 17.64 -11.20
CA VAL A 179 -20.89 17.03 -10.14
C VAL A 179 -20.69 18.02 -9.00
N SER A 180 -20.96 17.59 -7.77
CA SER A 180 -20.82 18.43 -6.58
C SER A 180 -19.36 18.85 -6.36
N VAL A 181 -19.15 19.99 -5.70
CA VAL A 181 -17.80 20.49 -5.38
C VAL A 181 -17.02 19.47 -4.52
N TYR A 182 -17.70 18.74 -3.63
CA TYR A 182 -17.11 17.69 -2.81
C TYR A 182 -16.53 16.54 -3.65
N VAL A 183 -17.31 16.03 -4.61
CA VAL A 183 -16.86 14.93 -5.49
C VAL A 183 -15.75 15.40 -6.43
N LYS A 184 -15.83 16.62 -6.97
CA LYS A 184 -14.75 17.20 -7.80
C LYS A 184 -13.43 17.31 -7.03
N ARG A 185 -13.47 17.84 -5.80
CA ARG A 185 -12.26 17.97 -4.96
C ARG A 185 -11.68 16.60 -4.60
N LEU A 186 -12.53 15.63 -4.31
CA LEU A 186 -12.13 14.26 -4.02
C LEU A 186 -11.47 13.59 -5.23
N ASP A 187 -12.08 13.70 -6.41
CA ASP A 187 -11.52 13.15 -7.65
C ASP A 187 -10.19 13.80 -8.02
N SER A 188 -10.09 15.13 -7.91
CA SER A 188 -8.83 15.85 -8.12
C SER A 188 -7.73 15.36 -7.19
N LYS A 189 -8.02 15.19 -5.89
CA LYS A 189 -7.06 14.63 -4.92
C LYS A 189 -6.62 13.22 -5.33
N LEU A 190 -7.56 12.35 -5.67
CA LEU A 190 -7.26 11.00 -6.10
C LEU A 190 -6.38 10.97 -7.35
N ARG A 191 -6.68 11.79 -8.37
CA ARG A 191 -5.86 11.90 -9.58
C ARG A 191 -4.44 12.36 -9.27
N THR A 192 -4.27 13.35 -8.41
CA THR A 192 -2.93 13.82 -7.99
C THR A 192 -2.14 12.69 -7.34
N LEU A 193 -2.75 11.93 -6.43
CA LEU A 193 -2.11 10.79 -5.79
C LEU A 193 -1.75 9.71 -6.80
N ARG A 194 -2.66 9.39 -7.72
CA ARG A 194 -2.42 8.37 -8.74
C ARG A 194 -1.27 8.75 -9.66
N ASN A 195 -1.27 9.98 -10.17
CA ASN A 195 -0.22 10.48 -11.06
C ASN A 195 1.14 10.54 -10.35
N THR A 196 1.14 10.80 -9.04
CA THR A 196 2.37 10.89 -8.26
C THR A 196 2.94 9.51 -7.94
N TYR A 197 2.10 8.53 -7.61
CA TYR A 197 2.56 7.29 -6.95
C TYR A 197 2.32 6.00 -7.74
N LEU A 198 1.36 5.91 -8.68
CA LEU A 198 1.12 4.65 -9.40
C LEU A 198 2.32 4.25 -10.25
N GLY A 199 2.92 5.20 -10.99
CA GLY A 199 4.15 4.92 -11.74
C GLY A 199 5.34 4.56 -10.84
N VAL A 200 5.30 4.93 -9.56
CA VAL A 200 6.32 4.51 -8.58
C VAL A 200 6.10 3.06 -8.16
N ILE A 201 4.85 2.68 -7.89
CA ILE A 201 4.47 1.30 -7.56
C ILE A 201 4.79 0.38 -8.75
N GLU A 202 4.38 0.77 -9.95
CA GLU A 202 4.64 0.03 -11.18
C GLU A 202 6.14 -0.11 -11.44
N GLY A 203 6.89 0.99 -11.37
CA GLY A 203 8.34 0.96 -11.54
C GLY A 203 9.02 0.07 -10.51
N LEU A 204 8.55 0.07 -9.26
CA LEU A 204 9.06 -0.80 -8.20
C LEU A 204 8.78 -2.28 -8.50
N LEU A 205 7.52 -2.63 -8.77
CA LEU A 205 7.10 -4.00 -9.07
C LEU A 205 7.86 -4.54 -10.29
N LYS A 206 7.92 -3.74 -11.36
CA LYS A 206 8.60 -4.13 -12.59
C LYS A 206 10.12 -4.25 -12.42
N SER A 207 10.75 -3.38 -11.62
CA SER A 207 12.19 -3.50 -11.32
C SER A 207 12.53 -4.84 -10.68
N LEU A 208 11.69 -5.30 -9.75
CA LEU A 208 11.88 -6.57 -9.06
C LEU A 208 11.75 -7.78 -10.00
N ASP A 209 10.90 -7.72 -11.02
CA ASP A 209 10.81 -8.79 -12.04
C ASP A 209 12.16 -9.03 -12.76
N TYR A 210 13.03 -8.02 -12.82
CA TYR A 210 14.36 -8.08 -13.46
C TYR A 210 15.52 -8.20 -12.46
N GLY A 211 15.24 -8.41 -11.17
CA GLY A 211 16.29 -8.48 -10.14
C GLY A 211 16.84 -7.12 -9.73
N ILE A 212 16.28 -6.02 -10.24
CA ILE A 212 16.76 -4.66 -10.00
C ILE A 212 16.28 -4.21 -8.62
N VAL A 213 17.09 -4.45 -7.59
CA VAL A 213 16.73 -4.15 -6.18
C VAL A 213 17.22 -2.78 -5.72
N LEU A 214 18.38 -2.32 -6.23
CA LEU A 214 18.97 -1.04 -5.82
C LEU A 214 18.05 0.15 -6.12
N TYR A 215 17.34 0.11 -7.26
CA TYR A 215 16.40 1.17 -7.65
C TYR A 215 15.16 1.27 -6.75
N PRO A 216 14.42 0.18 -6.48
CA PRO A 216 13.39 0.15 -5.45
C PRO A 216 13.84 0.75 -4.11
N ILE A 217 15.00 0.35 -3.59
CA ILE A 217 15.50 0.87 -2.30
C ILE A 217 15.72 2.37 -2.38
N TYR A 218 16.38 2.86 -3.44
CA TYR A 218 16.58 4.28 -3.67
C TYR A 218 15.26 5.07 -3.77
N ARG A 219 14.24 4.52 -4.43
CA ARG A 219 12.93 5.18 -4.56
C ARG A 219 12.16 5.17 -3.23
N LEU A 220 12.20 4.06 -2.50
CA LEU A 220 11.54 3.89 -1.21
C LEU A 220 12.17 4.78 -0.13
N SER A 221 13.50 4.96 -0.14
CA SER A 221 14.17 5.84 0.82
C SER A 221 13.69 7.29 0.72
N LYS A 222 13.47 7.78 -0.51
CA LYS A 222 12.84 9.09 -0.77
C LYS A 222 11.38 9.17 -0.34
N LEU A 223 10.64 8.06 -0.39
CA LEU A 223 9.25 8.02 0.06
C LEU A 223 9.14 8.00 1.59
N CYS A 224 10.16 7.55 2.31
CA CYS A 224 10.15 7.52 3.77
C CYS A 224 10.05 8.92 4.39
N THR A 225 10.60 9.95 3.73
CA THR A 225 10.48 11.35 4.16
C THR A 225 9.19 12.04 3.71
N SER A 226 8.38 11.37 2.87
CA SER A 226 7.12 11.94 2.36
C SER A 226 5.97 11.89 3.39
N ASN A 227 5.05 12.85 3.26
CA ASN A 227 3.80 12.92 4.02
C ASN A 227 2.71 11.95 3.52
N LEU A 228 3.08 10.81 2.90
CA LEU A 228 2.13 9.90 2.26
C LEU A 228 1.04 9.37 3.20
N VAL A 229 1.33 9.11 4.48
CA VAL A 229 0.30 8.72 5.46
C VAL A 229 -0.77 9.80 5.62
N PHE A 230 -0.35 11.06 5.70
CA PHE A 230 -1.26 12.19 5.79
C PHE A 230 -2.11 12.31 4.52
N GLU A 231 -1.48 12.14 3.35
CA GLU A 231 -2.17 12.17 2.07
C GLU A 231 -3.23 11.07 1.93
N VAL A 232 -2.93 9.85 2.41
CA VAL A 232 -3.90 8.73 2.46
C VAL A 232 -5.02 9.04 3.45
N ASN A 233 -4.70 9.57 4.64
CA ASN A 233 -5.72 9.93 5.63
C ASN A 233 -6.65 11.04 5.12
N ASP A 234 -6.11 12.06 4.46
CA ASP A 234 -6.89 13.12 3.81
C ASP A 234 -7.80 12.58 2.70
N LEU A 235 -7.32 11.63 1.89
CA LEU A 235 -8.15 10.94 0.89
C LEU A 235 -9.31 10.18 1.55
N VAL A 236 -9.01 9.38 2.57
CA VAL A 236 -9.98 8.57 3.33
C VAL A 236 -11.05 9.47 3.95
N ASP A 237 -10.64 10.53 4.64
CA ASP A 237 -11.56 11.47 5.29
C ASP A 237 -12.43 12.23 4.29
N LYS A 238 -11.85 12.67 3.16
CA LYS A 238 -12.63 13.33 2.08
C LYS A 238 -13.62 12.38 1.44
N ALA A 239 -13.25 11.13 1.20
CA ALA A 239 -14.14 10.12 0.63
C ALA A 239 -15.29 9.77 1.58
N ILE A 240 -15.00 9.54 2.86
CA ILE A 240 -16.03 9.32 3.88
C ILE A 240 -16.95 10.53 3.98
N LYS A 241 -16.42 11.75 4.09
CA LYS A 241 -17.24 12.98 4.14
C LYS A 241 -18.08 13.17 2.88
N ALA A 242 -17.56 12.84 1.70
CA ALA A 242 -18.31 12.90 0.46
C ALA A 242 -19.48 11.92 0.49
N ILE A 243 -19.25 10.65 0.85
CA ILE A 243 -20.33 9.66 1.01
C ILE A 243 -21.34 10.14 2.05
N GLU A 244 -20.91 10.76 3.14
CA GLU A 244 -21.82 11.23 4.18
C GLU A 244 -22.65 12.45 3.76
N HIS A 245 -22.17 13.22 2.78
CA HIS A 245 -22.87 14.34 2.18
C HIS A 245 -23.96 13.84 1.22
N ARG A 246 -25.21 14.11 1.59
CA ARG A 246 -26.41 13.63 0.88
C ARG A 246 -27.52 14.64 0.95
N GLU A 247 -28.35 14.68 -0.08
CA GLU A 247 -29.56 15.49 -0.09
C GLU A 247 -30.61 14.79 0.79
N VAL A 248 -31.21 15.53 1.73
CA VAL A 248 -32.33 15.04 2.55
C VAL A 248 -33.52 15.92 2.27
N ASN A 249 -34.54 15.37 1.62
CA ASN A 249 -35.78 16.07 1.32
C ASN A 249 -36.90 15.51 2.21
N VAL A 250 -37.67 16.41 2.81
CA VAL A 250 -38.83 16.05 3.63
C VAL A 250 -40.06 16.66 2.98
N ARG A 251 -40.95 15.81 2.48
CA ARG A 251 -42.24 16.22 1.92
C ARG A 251 -43.33 15.85 2.92
N LYS A 252 -44.14 16.83 3.33
CA LYS A 252 -45.36 16.59 4.10
C LYS A 252 -46.46 16.25 3.10
N ASP A 253 -47.11 15.10 3.27
CA ASP A 253 -48.27 14.77 2.46
C ASP A 253 -49.50 15.56 2.95
N LYS A 254 -50.54 15.66 2.10
CA LYS A 254 -51.79 16.36 2.43
C LYS A 254 -52.63 15.63 3.50
N ASN A 255 -52.34 14.36 3.74
CA ASN A 255 -52.82 13.54 4.87
C ASN A 255 -51.67 13.39 5.88
N PRO A 256 -51.88 13.05 7.17
CA PRO A 256 -50.86 13.16 8.24
C PRO A 256 -49.56 12.33 8.07
N GLY A 257 -49.32 11.72 6.91
CA GLY A 257 -48.06 11.10 6.53
C GLY A 257 -46.98 12.07 6.06
N CYS A 258 -45.76 11.56 6.03
CA CYS A 258 -44.59 12.28 5.57
C CYS A 258 -43.69 11.36 4.75
N GLU A 259 -43.15 11.87 3.65
CA GLU A 259 -42.12 11.20 2.86
C GLU A 259 -40.76 11.85 3.14
N VAL A 260 -39.80 11.05 3.58
CA VAL A 260 -38.40 11.43 3.77
C VAL A 260 -37.57 10.74 2.70
N SER A 261 -36.96 11.52 1.80
CA SER A 261 -36.03 10.99 0.81
C SER A 261 -34.59 11.39 1.12
N VAL A 262 -33.69 10.41 1.04
CA VAL A 262 -32.25 10.56 1.21
C VAL A 262 -31.58 10.14 -0.09
N VAL A 263 -30.89 11.07 -0.74
CA VAL A 263 -30.40 10.88 -2.11
C VAL A 263 -28.88 11.08 -2.17
N HIS A 264 -28.21 10.08 -2.74
CA HIS A 264 -26.83 10.17 -3.22
C HIS A 264 -26.85 10.21 -4.75
N ASP A 265 -26.43 11.33 -5.33
CA ASP A 265 -26.43 11.50 -6.80
C ASP A 265 -25.23 10.85 -7.50
N PHE A 266 -24.35 10.18 -6.75
CA PHE A 266 -23.13 9.58 -7.26
C PHE A 266 -22.82 8.24 -6.57
N ALA A 267 -22.02 7.44 -7.27
CA ALA A 267 -21.41 6.22 -6.78
C ALA A 267 -19.89 6.39 -6.82
N LEU A 268 -19.22 6.25 -5.68
CA LEU A 268 -17.77 6.08 -5.67
C LEU A 268 -17.45 4.64 -6.10
N LEU A 269 -16.41 4.47 -6.90
CA LEU A 269 -15.92 3.14 -7.25
C LEU A 269 -15.02 2.63 -6.12
N PRO A 270 -15.33 1.49 -5.48
CA PRO A 270 -14.53 1.01 -4.37
C PRO A 270 -13.06 0.81 -4.74
N MET A 271 -12.79 0.18 -5.89
CA MET A 271 -11.42 -0.02 -6.38
C MET A 271 -10.66 1.28 -6.63
N ALA A 272 -11.38 2.38 -6.89
CA ALA A 272 -10.74 3.66 -7.07
C ALA A 272 -10.22 4.26 -5.75
N TYR A 273 -10.95 4.09 -4.66
CA TYR A 273 -10.63 4.74 -3.38
C TYR A 273 -10.02 3.79 -2.37
N VAL A 274 -10.61 2.60 -2.19
CA VAL A 274 -10.14 1.58 -1.23
C VAL A 274 -8.80 1.03 -1.69
N SER A 275 -8.71 0.45 -2.89
CA SER A 275 -7.46 -0.12 -3.39
C SER A 275 -6.34 0.91 -3.51
N THR A 276 -6.65 2.15 -3.92
CA THR A 276 -5.65 3.25 -3.90
C THR A 276 -5.18 3.55 -2.47
N ALA A 277 -6.08 3.71 -1.50
CA ALA A 277 -5.68 3.97 -0.12
C ALA A 277 -4.82 2.83 0.45
N TYR A 278 -5.18 1.58 0.15
CA TYR A 278 -4.50 0.39 0.64
C TYR A 278 -3.12 0.26 0.00
N ALA A 279 -3.02 0.39 -1.32
CA ALA A 279 -1.75 0.36 -2.05
C ALA A 279 -0.79 1.46 -1.59
N LEU A 280 -1.26 2.70 -1.42
CA LEU A 280 -0.42 3.81 -0.96
C LEU A 280 0.03 3.64 0.49
N TYR A 281 -0.82 3.07 1.35
CA TYR A 281 -0.42 2.76 2.72
C TYR A 281 0.65 1.66 2.74
N LEU A 282 0.45 0.57 2.00
CA LEU A 282 1.44 -0.50 1.85
C LEU A 282 2.77 0.03 1.31
N LEU A 283 2.73 0.86 0.26
CA LEU A 283 3.93 1.50 -0.29
C LEU A 283 4.70 2.28 0.79
N LYS A 284 3.99 3.03 1.65
CA LYS A 284 4.63 3.75 2.75
C LYS A 284 5.20 2.80 3.81
N HIS A 285 4.46 1.75 4.16
CA HIS A 285 4.89 0.77 5.14
C HIS A 285 6.16 0.05 4.67
N ILE A 286 6.17 -0.45 3.42
CA ILE A 286 7.34 -1.05 2.76
C ILE A 286 8.51 -0.06 2.78
N ALA A 287 8.28 1.21 2.46
CA ALA A 287 9.35 2.22 2.49
C ALA A 287 9.96 2.38 3.89
N SER A 288 9.15 2.35 4.94
CA SER A 288 9.63 2.41 6.33
C SER A 288 10.42 1.16 6.72
N LEU A 289 9.98 -0.03 6.29
CA LEU A 289 10.67 -1.28 6.57
C LEU A 289 12.03 -1.35 5.89
N VAL A 290 12.08 -0.99 4.60
CA VAL A 290 13.33 -0.89 3.85
C VAL A 290 14.28 0.10 4.52
N ILE A 291 13.81 1.29 4.90
CA ILE A 291 14.68 2.25 5.60
C ILE A 291 15.20 1.71 6.93
N ASN A 292 14.33 1.12 7.75
CA ASN A 292 14.74 0.55 9.03
C ASN A 292 15.81 -0.53 8.84
N GLU A 293 15.64 -1.39 7.83
CA GLU A 293 16.62 -2.43 7.53
C GLU A 293 17.94 -1.83 7.06
N VAL A 294 17.90 -0.91 6.10
CA VAL A 294 19.13 -0.27 5.59
C VAL A 294 19.85 0.51 6.70
N THR A 295 19.13 1.15 7.63
CA THR A 295 19.76 1.86 8.76
C THR A 295 20.53 0.96 9.72
N LYS A 296 20.18 -0.32 9.85
CA LYS A 296 20.96 -1.29 10.67
C LYS A 296 22.38 -1.48 10.12
N TYR A 297 22.56 -1.32 8.81
CA TYR A 297 23.83 -1.50 8.11
C TYR A 297 24.66 -0.21 7.98
N GLY A 298 24.16 0.92 8.49
CA GLY A 298 24.83 2.21 8.42
C GLY A 298 24.76 2.82 7.02
N ILE A 299 23.84 3.77 6.82
CA ILE A 299 23.77 4.56 5.59
C ILE A 299 24.65 5.79 5.75
N SER A 300 25.56 5.98 4.82
CA SER A 300 26.23 7.28 4.62
C SER A 300 26.07 7.65 3.16
N GLU A 301 25.43 8.80 2.89
CA GLU A 301 25.34 9.42 1.56
C GLU A 301 24.67 8.56 0.47
N GLY A 302 23.64 7.79 0.84
CA GLY A 302 22.86 6.98 -0.10
C GLY A 302 23.53 5.67 -0.53
N PHE A 303 24.66 5.31 0.09
CA PHE A 303 25.28 4.00 -0.04
C PHE A 303 24.55 2.93 0.78
N ILE A 304 24.44 1.73 0.21
CA ILE A 304 23.81 0.55 0.82
C ILE A 304 24.85 -0.56 0.85
N GLU A 305 25.01 -1.24 1.99
CA GLU A 305 25.91 -2.38 2.11
C GLU A 305 25.42 -3.56 1.25
N LEU A 306 26.33 -4.30 0.59
CA LEU A 306 25.94 -5.43 -0.28
C LEU A 306 25.17 -6.53 0.48
N THR A 307 25.51 -6.78 1.74
CA THR A 307 24.81 -7.72 2.63
C THR A 307 23.36 -7.28 2.87
N ALA A 308 23.16 -5.99 3.17
CA ALA A 308 21.84 -5.39 3.30
C ALA A 308 21.00 -5.54 2.02
N LEU A 309 21.64 -5.40 0.85
CA LEU A 309 20.97 -5.52 -0.45
C LEU A 309 20.41 -6.93 -0.68
N GLU A 310 21.09 -7.98 -0.22
CA GLU A 310 20.62 -9.38 -0.28
C GLU A 310 19.43 -9.61 0.64
N GLU A 311 19.50 -9.10 1.87
CA GLU A 311 18.40 -9.23 2.83
C GLU A 311 17.16 -8.47 2.37
N LEU A 312 17.34 -7.26 1.83
CA LEU A 312 16.27 -6.46 1.25
C LEU A 312 15.67 -7.14 0.02
N ALA A 313 16.45 -7.86 -0.77
CA ALA A 313 15.92 -8.65 -1.87
C ALA A 313 14.96 -9.75 -1.38
N ASN A 314 15.31 -10.44 -0.29
CA ASN A 314 14.41 -11.39 0.37
C ASN A 314 13.13 -10.70 0.87
N TYR A 315 13.31 -9.56 1.52
CA TYR A 315 12.21 -8.78 2.10
C TYR A 315 11.23 -8.29 1.03
N LEU A 316 11.74 -7.85 -0.11
CA LEU A 316 10.96 -7.41 -1.27
C LEU A 316 10.39 -8.59 -2.09
N GLY A 317 10.56 -9.82 -1.62
CA GLY A 317 9.95 -11.01 -2.22
C GLY A 317 10.61 -11.44 -3.53
N LEU A 318 11.88 -11.12 -3.74
CA LEU A 318 12.61 -11.50 -4.95
C LEU A 318 12.77 -13.02 -5.03
N LYS A 319 12.29 -13.62 -6.12
CA LYS A 319 12.23 -15.08 -6.32
C LYS A 319 12.75 -15.48 -7.71
N GLY A 320 13.11 -16.76 -7.85
CA GLY A 320 13.42 -17.38 -9.15
C GLY A 320 14.62 -16.77 -9.88
N VAL A 321 14.47 -16.55 -11.18
CA VAL A 321 15.56 -16.06 -12.07
C VAL A 321 16.06 -14.69 -11.64
N ALA A 322 15.16 -13.78 -11.29
CA ALA A 322 15.50 -12.42 -10.85
C ALA A 322 16.42 -12.42 -9.63
N ARG A 323 16.14 -13.32 -8.67
CA ARG A 323 17.00 -13.53 -7.50
C ARG A 323 18.38 -14.05 -7.89
N LYS A 324 18.41 -15.06 -8.77
CA LYS A 324 19.68 -15.67 -9.18
C LYS A 324 20.57 -14.69 -9.95
N LEU A 325 19.97 -13.83 -10.78
CA LEU A 325 20.68 -12.75 -11.45
C LEU A 325 21.33 -11.81 -10.45
N LEU A 326 20.57 -11.29 -9.48
CA LEU A 326 21.12 -10.42 -8.44
C LEU A 326 22.25 -11.09 -7.65
N GLU A 327 22.06 -12.32 -7.17
CA GLU A 327 23.07 -13.06 -6.42
C GLU A 327 24.39 -13.20 -7.19
N ASN A 328 24.33 -13.46 -8.50
CA ASN A 328 25.53 -13.57 -9.34
C ASN A 328 26.26 -12.23 -9.45
N GLU A 329 25.53 -11.12 -9.62
CA GLU A 329 26.12 -9.77 -9.72
C GLU A 329 26.75 -9.33 -8.40
N LEU A 330 26.07 -9.58 -7.27
CA LEU A 330 26.62 -9.27 -5.94
C LEU A 330 27.87 -10.10 -5.64
N SER A 331 27.88 -11.38 -6.04
CA SER A 331 29.06 -12.25 -5.92
C SER A 331 30.22 -11.78 -6.79
N ASP A 332 29.96 -11.30 -8.02
CA ASP A 332 31.02 -10.76 -8.89
C ASP A 332 31.61 -9.48 -8.32
N ILE A 333 30.77 -8.58 -7.81
CA ILE A 333 31.22 -7.35 -7.12
C ILE A 333 32.11 -7.71 -5.94
N ARG A 334 31.66 -8.61 -5.03
CA ARG A 334 32.46 -9.04 -3.87
C ARG A 334 33.82 -9.56 -4.28
N ARG A 335 33.85 -10.52 -5.20
CA ARG A 335 35.09 -11.15 -5.69
C ARG A 335 36.06 -10.11 -6.27
N ARG A 336 35.57 -9.13 -7.04
CA ARG A 336 36.42 -8.09 -7.63
C ARG A 336 36.96 -7.12 -6.58
N VAL A 337 36.14 -6.72 -5.61
CA VAL A 337 36.60 -5.84 -4.54
C VAL A 337 37.60 -6.56 -3.63
N GLU A 338 37.38 -7.83 -3.30
CA GLU A 338 38.34 -8.66 -2.56
C GLU A 338 39.68 -8.78 -3.30
N ALA A 339 39.64 -9.04 -4.62
CA ALA A 339 40.85 -9.05 -5.43
C ALA A 339 41.57 -7.70 -5.40
N LEU A 340 40.83 -6.59 -5.49
CA LEU A 340 41.40 -5.25 -5.41
C LEU A 340 42.05 -4.95 -4.05
N VAL A 341 41.41 -5.33 -2.95
CA VAL A 341 41.94 -5.19 -1.58
C VAL A 341 43.23 -5.99 -1.44
N ASN A 342 43.26 -7.23 -1.93
CA ASN A 342 44.43 -8.10 -1.85
C ASN A 342 45.61 -7.58 -2.68
N VAL A 343 45.33 -6.94 -3.83
CA VAL A 343 46.35 -6.45 -4.76
C VAL A 343 46.88 -5.07 -4.35
N LEU A 344 45.99 -4.14 -3.97
CA LEU A 344 46.37 -2.75 -3.66
C LEU A 344 46.68 -2.51 -2.18
N GLY A 345 46.28 -3.43 -1.28
CA GLY A 345 46.49 -3.29 0.17
C GLY A 345 45.79 -2.10 0.81
N LEU A 346 44.82 -1.49 0.11
CA LEU A 346 44.08 -0.33 0.60
C LEU A 346 43.07 -0.76 1.67
N LYS A 347 43.06 -0.04 2.80
CA LYS A 347 42.10 -0.29 3.88
C LYS A 347 40.72 0.30 3.58
N GLU A 348 40.66 1.35 2.77
CA GLU A 348 39.42 2.03 2.42
C GLU A 348 39.48 2.50 0.97
N LEU A 349 38.31 2.55 0.32
CA LEU A 349 38.13 3.09 -1.02
C LEU A 349 37.08 4.18 -0.98
N GLU A 350 37.46 5.39 -1.39
CA GLU A 350 36.53 6.48 -1.63
C GLU A 350 35.55 6.14 -2.78
N PRO A 351 34.33 6.72 -2.79
CA PRO A 351 33.35 6.54 -3.85
C PRO A 351 33.97 6.51 -5.26
N THR A 352 33.90 5.34 -5.90
CA THR A 352 34.55 5.10 -7.19
C THR A 352 33.60 4.32 -8.11
N VAL A 353 33.44 4.79 -9.35
CA VAL A 353 32.60 4.14 -10.37
C VAL A 353 33.09 2.71 -10.60
N TYR A 354 32.17 1.75 -10.66
CA TYR A 354 32.51 0.32 -10.70
C TYR A 354 33.34 -0.07 -11.93
N THR A 355 33.19 0.63 -13.06
CA THR A 355 34.05 0.46 -14.24
C THR A 355 35.55 0.61 -13.94
N VAL A 356 35.95 1.50 -13.01
CA VAL A 356 37.35 1.65 -12.61
C VAL A 356 37.86 0.36 -11.96
N ILE A 357 37.08 -0.21 -11.05
CA ILE A 357 37.41 -1.47 -10.37
C ILE A 357 37.43 -2.63 -11.39
N TYR A 358 36.48 -2.63 -12.32
CA TYR A 358 36.40 -3.63 -13.39
C TYR A 358 37.66 -3.63 -14.26
N GLU A 359 38.13 -2.45 -14.68
CA GLU A 359 39.37 -2.29 -15.46
C GLU A 359 40.61 -2.74 -14.68
N LEU A 360 40.71 -2.37 -13.40
CA LEU A 360 41.86 -2.70 -12.56
C LEU A 360 42.00 -4.20 -12.31
N VAL A 361 40.91 -4.88 -11.98
CA VAL A 361 40.95 -6.32 -11.63
C VAL A 361 41.19 -7.21 -12.85
N ASN A 362 40.82 -6.76 -14.05
CA ASN A 362 41.05 -7.52 -15.29
C ASN A 362 42.43 -7.26 -15.91
N ARG A 363 43.27 -6.40 -15.32
CA ARG A 363 44.62 -6.13 -15.83
C ARG A 363 45.65 -7.16 -15.35
N PRO A 364 46.67 -7.47 -16.15
CA PRO A 364 47.82 -8.25 -15.70
C PRO A 364 48.52 -7.54 -14.52
N LEU A 365 48.79 -8.28 -13.44
CA LEU A 365 49.46 -7.78 -12.22
C LEU A 365 50.82 -7.10 -12.51
N ILE A 366 51.49 -7.50 -13.60
CA ILE A 366 52.80 -6.95 -14.00
C ILE A 366 52.74 -5.45 -14.29
N ASN A 367 51.56 -4.93 -14.64
CA ASN A 367 51.34 -3.51 -14.94
C ASN A 367 51.16 -2.65 -13.68
N LEU A 368 51.19 -3.24 -12.49
CA LEU A 368 51.12 -2.53 -11.20
C LEU A 368 52.50 -2.34 -10.56
N ILE A 369 53.55 -2.85 -11.21
CA ILE A 369 54.93 -2.68 -10.76
C ILE A 369 55.37 -1.24 -11.07
N GLY A 370 55.62 -0.43 -10.04
CA GLY A 370 56.13 0.94 -10.18
C GLY A 370 55.31 2.02 -9.47
N TYR A 371 54.14 1.70 -8.92
CA TYR A 371 53.36 2.64 -8.12
C TYR A 371 53.79 2.63 -6.65
N GLU A 372 53.82 3.80 -6.02
CA GLU A 372 54.17 3.94 -4.60
C GLU A 372 52.97 3.67 -3.69
N SER A 373 51.75 3.83 -4.21
CA SER A 373 50.51 3.56 -3.47
C SER A 373 49.38 3.02 -4.35
N GLY A 374 48.47 2.24 -3.74
CA GLY A 374 47.25 1.80 -4.41
C GLY A 374 46.33 2.95 -4.83
N LYS A 375 46.50 4.15 -4.23
CA LYS A 375 45.74 5.35 -4.60
C LYS A 375 46.18 5.88 -5.96
N GLU A 376 47.48 5.91 -6.25
CA GLU A 376 47.99 6.30 -7.58
C GLU A 376 47.46 5.39 -8.69
N VAL A 377 47.38 4.08 -8.42
CA VAL A 377 46.81 3.11 -9.37
C VAL A 377 45.36 3.44 -9.71
N ILE A 378 44.56 3.81 -8.71
CA ILE A 378 43.15 4.17 -8.89
C ILE A 378 43.04 5.49 -9.66
N ASP A 379 43.85 6.50 -9.30
CA ASP A 379 43.80 7.81 -9.91
C ASP A 379 44.22 7.75 -11.39
N GLU A 380 45.24 6.96 -11.74
CA GLU A 380 45.58 6.72 -13.14
C GLU A 380 44.49 5.97 -13.90
N ALA A 381 43.86 4.97 -13.28
CA ALA A 381 42.75 4.26 -13.93
C ALA A 381 41.57 5.21 -14.21
N LYS A 382 41.28 6.15 -13.30
CA LYS A 382 40.30 7.21 -13.52
C LYS A 382 40.72 8.13 -14.66
N GLU A 383 41.98 8.57 -14.70
CA GLU A 383 42.50 9.45 -15.75
C GLU A 383 42.40 8.81 -17.15
N ARG A 384 42.74 7.52 -17.26
CA ARG A 384 42.63 6.76 -18.52
C ARG A 384 41.19 6.60 -19.01
N LEU A 385 40.25 6.43 -18.08
CA LEU A 385 38.82 6.37 -18.40
C LEU A 385 38.25 7.75 -18.76
N GLY A 386 39.01 8.82 -18.54
CA GLY A 386 38.67 10.18 -18.91
C GLY A 386 37.51 10.73 -18.08
N ASP A 387 36.58 11.38 -18.78
CA ASP A 387 35.43 12.01 -18.13
C ASP A 387 34.39 10.96 -17.72
N LEU A 388 34.46 10.51 -16.46
CA LEU A 388 33.54 9.53 -15.88
C LEU A 388 32.08 9.97 -15.92
N SER A 389 31.78 11.26 -16.07
CA SER A 389 30.40 11.74 -16.21
C SER A 389 29.75 11.30 -17.53
N LYS A 390 30.55 11.09 -18.58
CA LYS A 390 30.08 10.61 -19.88
C LYS A 390 29.71 9.13 -19.88
N LEU A 391 30.17 8.36 -18.91
CA LEU A 391 29.80 6.95 -18.77
C LEU A 391 28.29 6.76 -18.58
N CYS A 392 27.59 7.75 -18.02
CA CYS A 392 26.13 7.75 -17.91
C CYS A 392 25.40 7.88 -19.25
N GLU A 393 26.05 8.44 -20.29
CA GLU A 393 25.46 8.61 -21.62
C GLU A 393 25.48 7.30 -22.41
N GLU A 394 26.45 6.44 -22.12
CA GLU A 394 26.72 5.17 -22.80
C GLU A 394 26.07 3.94 -22.15
N ILE A 395 25.07 4.15 -21.27
CA ILE A 395 24.41 3.02 -20.58
C ILE A 395 23.72 2.13 -21.61
N ASN A 396 24.28 0.94 -21.80
CA ASN A 396 23.68 -0.09 -22.63
C ASN A 396 22.47 -0.68 -21.90
N GLU A 397 21.28 -0.47 -22.47
CA GLU A 397 20.01 -0.92 -21.90
C GLU A 397 19.97 -2.43 -21.65
N ARG A 398 20.50 -3.24 -22.58
CA ARG A 398 20.56 -4.70 -22.42
C ARG A 398 21.45 -5.10 -21.26
N HIS A 399 22.60 -4.46 -21.11
CA HIS A 399 23.51 -4.72 -19.99
C HIS A 399 22.88 -4.31 -18.66
N PHE A 400 22.21 -3.16 -18.61
CA PHE A 400 21.53 -2.69 -17.41
C PHE A 400 20.52 -3.73 -16.89
N TYR A 401 19.67 -4.28 -17.75
CA TYR A 401 18.72 -5.32 -17.31
C TYR A 401 19.38 -6.68 -17.04
N ALA A 402 20.39 -7.06 -17.84
CA ALA A 402 21.09 -8.34 -17.67
C ALA A 402 21.87 -8.41 -16.35
N HIS A 403 22.39 -7.27 -15.89
CA HIS A 403 23.15 -7.14 -14.65
C HIS A 403 22.31 -6.68 -13.46
N ALA A 404 21.00 -6.99 -13.44
CA ALA A 404 20.11 -6.65 -12.33
C ALA A 404 20.18 -5.16 -11.92
N GLY A 405 20.43 -4.27 -12.89
CA GLY A 405 20.59 -2.84 -12.69
C GLY A 405 21.88 -2.43 -11.96
N LEU A 406 22.85 -3.31 -11.80
CA LEU A 406 24.19 -3.09 -11.24
C LEU A 406 25.25 -2.90 -12.34
N GLU A 407 24.87 -2.23 -13.42
CA GLU A 407 25.76 -2.00 -14.57
C GLU A 407 26.94 -1.09 -14.18
N ARG A 408 28.14 -1.48 -14.62
CA ARG A 408 29.43 -0.92 -14.18
C ARG A 408 29.62 0.58 -14.37
N ASN A 409 28.98 1.18 -15.38
CA ASN A 409 29.03 2.62 -15.64
C ASN A 409 28.05 3.41 -14.77
N VAL A 410 27.13 2.72 -14.09
CA VAL A 410 25.96 3.32 -13.43
C VAL A 410 26.05 3.31 -11.92
N ILE A 411 26.89 2.42 -11.36
CA ILE A 411 27.06 2.27 -9.92
C ILE A 411 28.43 2.76 -9.45
N GLU A 412 28.45 3.27 -8.22
CA GLU A 412 29.66 3.57 -7.47
C GLU A 412 29.79 2.58 -6.31
N LEU A 413 31.02 2.17 -6.06
CA LEU A 413 31.39 1.35 -4.92
C LEU A 413 32.28 2.14 -3.97
N LYS A 414 32.15 1.85 -2.69
CA LYS A 414 33.14 2.18 -1.65
C LYS A 414 33.29 0.96 -0.74
N TYR A 415 34.44 0.83 -0.10
CA TYR A 415 34.64 -0.23 0.88
C TYR A 415 35.49 0.25 2.06
N SER A 416 35.38 -0.47 3.16
CA SER A 416 36.28 -0.33 4.31
C SER A 416 36.64 -1.70 4.87
N VAL A 417 37.88 -1.84 5.34
CA VAL A 417 38.42 -3.02 6.00
C VAL A 417 38.56 -2.70 7.49
N GLY A 418 37.77 -3.38 8.32
CA GLY A 418 37.78 -3.20 9.77
C GLY A 418 39.08 -3.68 10.43
N THR A 419 39.25 -3.36 11.72
CA THR A 419 40.41 -3.75 12.53
C THR A 419 40.60 -5.28 12.67
N GLY A 420 39.60 -6.08 12.32
CA GLY A 420 39.67 -7.55 12.25
C GLY A 420 39.81 -8.14 10.83
N GLY A 421 39.95 -7.31 9.79
CA GLY A 421 39.96 -7.76 8.40
C GLY A 421 38.58 -7.86 7.75
N ASP A 422 37.50 -7.56 8.48
CA ASP A 422 36.14 -7.58 7.96
C ASP A 422 35.96 -6.53 6.85
N LEU A 423 35.73 -7.00 5.63
CA LEU A 423 35.49 -6.17 4.45
C LEU A 423 34.01 -5.82 4.35
N LYS A 424 33.71 -4.51 4.40
CA LYS A 424 32.37 -3.98 4.12
C LYS A 424 32.36 -3.29 2.77
N ILE A 425 31.45 -3.70 1.90
CA ILE A 425 31.31 -3.16 0.55
C ILE A 425 29.96 -2.48 0.44
N TYR A 426 29.97 -1.26 -0.07
CA TYR A 426 28.79 -0.46 -0.25
C TYR A 426 28.60 -0.07 -1.71
N VAL A 427 27.36 -0.02 -2.14
CA VAL A 427 26.95 0.32 -3.51
C VAL A 427 25.89 1.42 -3.52
N ARG A 428 25.94 2.29 -4.52
CA ARG A 428 24.85 3.20 -4.89
C ARG A 428 24.83 3.44 -6.39
N TYR A 429 23.74 4.01 -6.89
CA TYR A 429 23.77 4.63 -8.22
C TYR A 429 24.58 5.92 -8.20
N THR A 430 25.41 6.11 -9.22
CA THR A 430 26.07 7.38 -9.48
C THR A 430 25.03 8.49 -9.54
N PRO A 431 25.15 9.57 -8.76
CA PRO A 431 24.12 10.62 -8.70
C PRO A 431 23.74 11.21 -10.07
N GLN A 432 24.72 11.31 -10.97
CA GLN A 432 24.56 11.84 -12.33
C GLN A 432 23.77 10.88 -13.25
N CYS A 433 23.88 9.56 -13.05
CA CYS A 433 23.21 8.57 -13.89
C CYS A 433 21.74 8.31 -13.48
N LEU A 434 21.29 8.84 -12.34
CA LEU A 434 19.96 8.55 -11.77
C LEU A 434 18.79 8.90 -12.69
N SER A 435 18.89 9.99 -13.47
CA SER A 435 17.87 10.36 -14.46
C SER A 435 17.75 9.27 -15.52
N LYS A 436 18.88 8.81 -16.05
CA LYS A 436 18.93 7.74 -17.06
C LYS A 436 18.44 6.40 -16.52
N VAL A 437 18.79 6.05 -15.28
CA VAL A 437 18.24 4.86 -14.60
C VAL A 437 16.72 4.96 -14.51
N LYS A 438 16.18 6.12 -14.12
CA LYS A 438 14.74 6.33 -14.08
C LYS A 438 14.09 6.18 -15.46
N ASP A 439 14.73 6.67 -16.51
CA ASP A 439 14.23 6.54 -17.88
C ASP A 439 14.21 5.07 -18.32
N LEU A 440 15.26 4.29 -18.04
CA LEU A 440 15.31 2.85 -18.32
C LEU A 440 14.20 2.10 -17.59
N ILE A 441 14.00 2.36 -16.30
CA ILE A 441 12.88 1.75 -15.56
C ILE A 441 11.52 2.18 -16.13
N THR A 442 11.39 3.41 -16.61
CA THR A 442 10.14 3.88 -17.24
C THR A 442 9.88 3.16 -18.56
N LYS A 443 10.93 2.85 -19.35
CA LYS A 443 10.81 2.03 -20.57
C LYS A 443 10.36 0.60 -20.28
N LEU A 444 10.66 0.04 -19.11
CA LEU A 444 10.14 -1.28 -18.72
C LEU A 444 8.61 -1.28 -18.52
N LEU A 445 7.99 -0.10 -18.36
CA LEU A 445 6.55 0.07 -18.16
C LEU A 445 5.78 0.27 -19.48
N SER A 446 6.46 0.66 -20.56
CA SER A 446 5.90 0.78 -21.91
C SER A 446 5.98 -0.55 -22.65
#